data_AF-A0A7X8DL42-F1
#
_entry.id   AF-A0A7X8DL42-F1
#
_cell.length_a   1.000
_cell.length_b   1.000
_cell.length_c   1.000
_cell.angle_alpha   90.00
_cell.angle_beta   90.00
_cell.angle_gamma   90.00
#
_symmetry.space_group_name_H-M   'P 1'
#
loop_
_entity.id
_entity.type
_entity.pdbx_description
1 polymer ?
#
loop_
_entity_poly.entity_id
_entity_poly.type
_entity_poly.pdbx_seq_one_letter_code
_entity_poly.pdbx_strand_id
1 'polypeptide(L)' 'MHSDLTFFTNEPERNLYDRFNKILRSHTQFFDILVGYFRTSGFYMLYPAMKDIEKIRILVGINIDGKAYNL' A
#
# COMPACT_ATOMS: atom_id res chain seq x y z
N MET A 1 -7.69 21.20 15.30
CA MET A 1 -8.09 19.77 15.37
C MET A 1 -8.93 19.44 14.16
N HIS A 2 -8.44 18.62 13.23
CA HIS A 2 -9.21 18.05 12.13
C HIS A 2 -9.18 16.53 12.31
N SER A 3 -10.13 15.99 13.08
CA SER A 3 -10.20 14.56 13.44
C SER A 3 -10.88 13.71 12.36
N ASP A 4 -10.84 14.14 11.10
CA ASP A 4 -11.75 13.60 10.10
C ASP A 4 -11.45 12.15 9.72
N LEU A 5 -10.23 11.60 9.72
CA LEU A 5 -9.90 10.18 9.40
C LEU A 5 -10.50 9.50 8.14
N THR A 6 -11.48 10.09 7.47
CA THR A 6 -12.18 9.53 6.29
C THR A 6 -11.29 9.66 5.07
N PHE A 7 -10.51 10.74 5.02
CA PHE A 7 -9.56 11.02 3.96
C PHE A 7 -8.12 11.15 4.48
N PHE A 8 -7.17 10.66 3.68
CA PHE A 8 -5.73 10.87 3.85
C PHE A 8 -5.30 11.99 2.91
N THR A 9 -4.80 13.08 3.47
CA THR A 9 -4.43 14.29 2.71
C THR A 9 -2.94 14.40 2.45
N ASN A 10 -2.14 13.44 2.93
CA ASN A 10 -0.66 13.46 2.87
C ASN A 10 -0.01 14.61 3.67
N GLU A 11 -0.71 15.13 4.67
CA GLU A 11 -0.13 15.98 5.70
C GLU A 11 0.74 15.16 6.67
N PRO A 12 1.70 15.78 7.38
CA PRO A 12 2.42 15.15 8.48
C PRO A 12 1.46 14.43 9.43
N GLU A 13 1.80 13.22 9.86
CA GLU A 13 0.99 12.35 10.74
C GLU A 13 -0.36 11.88 10.18
N ARG A 14 -0.74 12.31 8.96
CA ARG A 14 -2.00 11.95 8.28
C ARG A 14 -1.79 11.59 6.81
N ASN A 15 -0.67 10.91 6.52
CA ASN A 15 -0.38 10.40 5.19
C ASN A 15 -0.81 8.94 5.01
N LEU A 16 -1.06 8.58 3.75
CA LEU A 16 -1.55 7.26 3.38
C LEU A 16 -0.51 6.17 3.68
N TYR A 17 0.78 6.49 3.49
CA TYR A 17 1.89 5.56 3.66
C TYR A 17 1.99 5.01 5.08
N ASP A 18 2.01 5.88 6.09
CA ASP A 18 2.10 5.50 7.50
C ASP A 18 0.90 4.65 7.92
N ARG A 19 -0.28 4.96 7.39
CA ARG A 19 -1.48 4.17 7.65
C ARG A 19 -1.36 2.76 7.08
N PHE A 20 -0.94 2.62 5.83
CA PHE A 20 -0.72 1.30 5.22
C PHE A 20 0.32 0.51 6.00
N ASN A 21 1.45 1.11 6.36
CA ASN A 21 2.47 0.46 7.18
C ASN A 21 1.90 -0.07 8.50
N LYS A 22 1.07 0.73 9.19
CA LYS A 22 0.45 0.30 10.44
C LYS A 22 -0.49 -0.88 10.23
N ILE A 23 -1.35 -0.84 9.20
CA ILE A 23 -2.32 -1.91 8.89
C ILE A 23 -1.59 -3.20 8.51
N LEU A 24 -0.65 -3.13 7.58
CA LEU A 24 0.05 -4.29 7.04
C LEU A 24 0.85 -5.01 8.15
N ARG A 25 1.43 -4.26 9.09
CA ARG A 25 2.15 -4.83 10.24
C ARG A 25 1.25 -5.32 11.37
N SER A 26 -0.03 -4.92 11.41
CA SER A 26 -0.93 -5.26 12.51
C SER A 26 -1.73 -6.54 12.24
N HIS A 27 -1.05 -7.68 12.12
CA HIS A 27 -1.65 -9.01 11.91
C HIS A 27 -2.44 -9.15 10.60
N THR A 28 -1.96 -8.57 9.50
CA THR A 28 -2.55 -8.81 8.18
C THR A 28 -2.11 -10.18 7.67
N GLN A 29 -3.03 -11.15 7.65
CA GLN A 29 -2.78 -12.46 7.05
C GLN A 29 -2.84 -12.42 5.52
N PHE A 30 -3.87 -11.75 4.98
CA PHE A 30 -4.10 -11.63 3.54
C PHE A 30 -4.27 -10.17 3.13
N PHE A 31 -3.64 -9.78 2.03
CA PHE A 31 -3.70 -8.42 1.51
C PHE A 31 -4.10 -8.40 0.04
N ASP A 32 -5.33 -7.95 -0.21
CA ASP A 32 -5.91 -7.85 -1.54
C ASP A 32 -6.16 -6.38 -1.88
N ILE A 33 -5.66 -5.91 -3.03
CA ILE A 33 -5.86 -4.54 -3.48
C ILE A 33 -6.27 -4.45 -4.94
N LEU A 34 -7.15 -3.48 -5.23
CA LEU A 34 -7.49 -3.03 -6.56
C LEU A 34 -6.94 -1.61 -6.75
N VAL A 35 -6.07 -1.43 -7.73
CA VAL A 35 -5.41 -0.15 -8.00
C VAL A 35 -5.45 0.18 -9.49
N GLY A 36 -5.55 1.46 -9.82
CA GLY A 36 -5.47 1.90 -11.22
C GLY A 36 -4.07 1.70 -11.80
N TYR A 37 -3.05 2.19 -11.07
CA TYR A 37 -1.65 2.09 -11.44
C TYR A 37 -0.83 1.50 -10.30
N PHE A 38 0.12 0.63 -10.62
CA PHE A 38 1.07 0.11 -9.66
C PHE A 38 2.50 0.41 -10.10
N ARG A 39 3.22 1.17 -9.26
CA ARG A 39 4.57 1.68 -9.54
C ARG A 39 5.58 1.05 -8.59
N THR A 40 6.76 0.77 -9.12
CA THR A 40 7.90 0.18 -8.42
C THR A 40 8.32 0.99 -7.19
N SER A 41 8.29 2.32 -7.27
CA SER A 41 8.63 3.19 -6.13
C SER A 41 7.71 2.96 -4.92
N GLY A 42 6.40 2.87 -5.15
CA GLY A 42 5.42 2.59 -4.11
C GLY A 42 5.58 1.18 -3.54
N PHE A 43 5.88 0.20 -4.39
CA PHE A 43 6.20 -1.17 -3.93
C PHE A 43 7.38 -1.18 -2.96
N TYR A 44 8.52 -0.58 -3.31
CA TYR A 44 9.70 -0.58 -2.42
C TYR A 44 9.44 0.11 -1.08
N MET A 45 8.60 1.14 -1.05
CA MET A 45 8.22 1.80 0.20
C MET A 45 7.42 0.88 1.12
N LEU A 46 6.51 0.07 0.57
CA LEU A 46 5.59 -0.78 1.32
C LEU A 46 6.12 -2.21 1.57
N TYR A 47 7.03 -2.69 0.73
CA TYR A 47 7.60 -4.04 0.78
C TYR A 47 8.06 -4.45 2.19
N PRO A 48 8.76 -3.60 2.98
CA PRO A 48 9.17 -3.97 4.33
C PRO A 48 8.01 -4.29 5.30
N ALA A 49 6.81 -3.74 5.07
CA ALA A 49 5.62 -4.01 5.87
C ALA A 49 4.82 -5.21 5.37
N MET A 50 5.14 -5.71 4.16
CA MET A 50 4.46 -6.83 3.52
C MET A 50 5.16 -8.17 3.73
N LYS A 51 6.37 -8.19 4.31
CA LYS A 51 7.22 -9.39 4.43
C LYS A 51 6.55 -10.57 5.13
N ASP A 52 5.74 -10.30 6.15
CA ASP A 52 5.12 -11.34 6.99
C ASP A 52 3.69 -11.67 6.54
N ILE A 53 3.22 -11.11 5.42
CA ILE A 53 1.87 -11.35 4.89
C ILE A 53 1.89 -12.67 4.10
N GLU A 54 0.99 -13.59 4.45
CA GLU A 54 0.94 -14.93 3.87
C GLU A 54 0.59 -14.90 2.38
N LYS A 55 -0.32 -14.01 1.98
CA LYS A 55 -0.72 -13.87 0.58
C LYS A 55 -1.05 -12.44 0.21
N ILE A 56 -0.50 -11.99 -0.90
CA ILE A 56 -0.75 -10.68 -1.49
C ILE A 56 -1.32 -10.88 -2.90
N ARG A 57 -2.44 -10.22 -3.21
CA ARG A 57 -3.00 -10.17 -4.57
C ARG A 57 -3.26 -8.73 -4.97
N ILE A 58 -2.72 -8.34 -6.12
CA ILE A 58 -2.85 -6.99 -6.64
C ILE A 58 -3.54 -7.07 -7.99
N LEU A 59 -4.73 -6.50 -8.11
CA LEU A 59 -5.42 -6.31 -9.37
C LEU A 59 -5.13 -4.89 -9.86
N VAL A 60 -4.45 -4.78 -11.00
CA VAL A 60 -4.09 -3.50 -11.62
C VAL A 60 -5.01 -3.24 -12.80
N GLY A 61 -5.81 -2.18 -12.72
CA GLY A 61 -6.88 -1.91 -13.67
C GLY A 61 -6.45 -1.18 -14.95
N ILE A 62 -5.38 -0.38 -14.90
CA ILE A 62 -4.96 0.45 -16.04
C ILE A 62 -3.56 0.06 -16.52
N ASN A 63 -2.55 0.18 -15.67
CA ASN A 63 -1.17 -0.11 -16.07
C ASN A 63 -0.26 -0.44 -14.87
N ILE A 64 0.65 -1.38 -15.09
CA ILE A 64 1.76 -1.70 -14.21
C ILE A 64 3.07 -1.28 -14.91
N ASP A 65 4.00 -0.68 -14.17
CA ASP A 65 5.31 -0.44 -14.78
C ASP A 65 6.05 -1.77 -15.03
N GLY A 66 6.83 -1.84 -16.10
CA GLY A 66 7.49 -3.10 -16.49
C GLY A 66 8.50 -3.62 -15.46
N LYS A 67 9.04 -2.78 -14.57
CA LYS A 67 9.93 -3.24 -13.50
C LYS A 67 9.12 -3.90 -12.39
N ALA A 68 7.99 -3.31 -12.00
CA ALA A 68 7.07 -3.83 -10.99
C ALA A 68 6.44 -5.16 -11.39
N TYR A 69 6.18 -5.36 -12.69
CA TYR A 69 5.69 -6.65 -13.18
C TYR A 69 6.71 -7.80 -13.03
N ASN A 70 8.00 -7.48 -13.06
CA ASN A 70 9.10 -8.46 -13.00
C ASN A 70 9.67 -8.66 -11.58
N LEU A 71 9.07 -8.04 -10.55
CA LEU A 71 9.44 -8.21 -9.13
C LEU A 71 8.69 -9.39 -8.52
#